data_AF-A0A2G8RWD7-F1
#
_entry.id   AF-A0A2G8RWD7-F1
#
_cell.length_a   1.000
_cell.length_b   1.000
_cell.length_c   1.000
_cell.angle_alpha   90.00
_cell.angle_beta   90.00
_cell.angle_gamma   90.00
#
_symmetry.space_group_name_H-M   'P 1'
#
loop_
_entity.id
_entity.type
_entity.pdbx_description
1 polymer ?
#
loop_
_entity_poly.entity_id
_entity_poly.type
_entity_poly.pdbx_seq_one_letter_code
_entity_poly.pdbx_strand_id
1 'polypeptide(L)'
;MRFLATLGVLSWSAAQTLAAYNLVQSFSGSNFFEGWDFFDGFDNTTNGDVNFLSEADADASKLTFVNDAGRAIIKVDNTTFVPFNLKRNSVSPRL
;
A
#
# COMPACT_ATOMS: atom_id res chain seq x y z
N MET A 1 46.28 57.51 0.10
CA MET A 1 45.71 56.58 1.10
C MET A 1 44.64 55.74 0.41
N ARG A 2 44.93 54.49 0.02
CA ARG A 2 43.94 53.59 -0.58
C ARG A 2 43.42 52.67 0.52
N PHE A 3 42.16 52.85 0.91
CA PHE A 3 41.49 51.93 1.84
C PHE A 3 41.01 50.72 1.03
N LEU A 4 41.60 49.55 1.31
CA LEU A 4 41.10 48.27 0.83
C LEU A 4 40.05 47.79 1.84
N ALA A 5 38.79 47.78 1.46
CA ALA A 5 37.72 47.15 2.23
C ALA A 5 37.62 45.68 1.81
N THR A 6 38.04 44.77 2.68
CA THR A 6 37.83 43.32 2.48
C THR A 6 36.40 42.96 2.87
N LEU A 7 35.57 42.60 1.89
CA LEU A 7 34.28 41.94 2.13
C LEU A 7 34.55 40.52 2.66
N GLY A 8 34.21 40.27 3.92
CA GLY A 8 34.14 38.91 4.46
C GLY A 8 32.91 38.20 3.93
N VAL A 9 33.10 37.09 3.23
CA VAL A 9 32.01 36.21 2.80
C VAL A 9 31.59 35.37 4.01
N LEU A 10 30.36 35.60 4.52
CA LEU A 10 29.72 34.70 5.47
C LEU A 10 29.23 33.47 4.71
N SER A 11 29.97 32.36 4.81
CA SER A 11 29.50 31.06 4.33
C SER A 11 28.41 30.53 5.26
N TRP A 12 27.17 30.47 4.75
CA TRP A 12 26.07 29.80 5.42
C TRP A 12 26.27 28.30 5.31
N SER A 13 26.79 27.67 6.37
CA SER A 13 26.83 26.21 6.46
C SER A 13 25.38 25.72 6.59
N ALA A 14 24.84 25.07 5.56
CA ALA A 14 23.60 24.33 5.72
C ALA A 14 23.88 23.18 6.70
N ALA A 15 23.25 23.19 7.88
CA ALA A 15 23.30 22.05 8.78
C ALA A 15 22.66 20.86 8.07
N GLN A 16 23.41 19.78 7.89
CA GLN A 16 22.83 18.54 7.39
C GLN A 16 21.88 18.01 8.47
N THR A 17 20.59 17.93 8.15
CA THR A 17 19.63 17.27 9.04
C THR A 17 19.91 15.78 8.98
N LEU A 18 20.37 15.20 10.09
CA LEU A 18 20.49 13.76 10.23
C LEU A 18 19.15 13.24 10.77
N ALA A 19 18.32 12.71 9.87
CA ALA A 19 17.11 12.00 10.24
C ALA A 19 17.42 10.52 10.46
N ALA A 20 17.00 9.97 11.60
CA ALA A 20 17.00 8.54 11.86
C ALA A 20 15.55 8.03 11.81
N TYR A 21 15.32 6.96 11.04
CA TYR A 21 14.02 6.31 10.95
C TYR A 21 14.00 5.07 11.83
N ASN A 22 12.91 4.90 12.58
CA ASN A 22 12.63 3.67 13.31
C ASN A 22 11.54 2.90 12.56
N LEU A 23 11.67 1.58 12.54
CA LEU A 23 10.60 0.70 12.05
C LEU A 23 9.39 0.84 13.00
N VAL A 24 8.25 1.25 12.46
CA VAL A 24 7.00 1.41 13.23
C VAL A 24 6.14 0.15 13.17
N GLN A 25 6.12 -0.53 12.03
CA GLN A 25 5.31 -1.73 11.82
C GLN A 25 5.92 -2.60 10.72
N SER A 26 5.75 -3.91 10.82
CA SER A 26 6.12 -4.88 9.79
C SER A 26 5.00 -5.90 9.63
N PHE A 27 4.56 -6.11 8.39
CA PHE A 27 3.61 -7.15 8.01
C PHE A 27 4.37 -8.23 7.26
N SER A 28 4.41 -9.44 7.81
CA SER A 28 5.16 -10.57 7.24
C SER A 28 4.64 -11.89 7.78
N GLY A 29 5.08 -13.00 7.20
CA GLY A 29 4.71 -14.34 7.67
C GLY A 29 3.25 -14.69 7.37
N SER A 30 2.75 -15.73 8.03
CA SER A 30 1.40 -16.26 7.82
C SER A 30 0.30 -15.29 8.22
N ASN A 31 0.59 -14.33 9.09
CA ASN A 31 -0.33 -13.30 9.56
C ASN A 31 -0.15 -11.95 8.84
N PHE A 32 0.39 -11.95 7.61
CA PHE A 32 0.60 -10.73 6.83
C PHE A 32 -0.65 -9.83 6.74
N PHE A 33 -1.83 -10.43 6.62
CA PHE A 33 -3.10 -9.71 6.50
C PHE A 33 -3.76 -9.37 7.85
N GLU A 34 -3.15 -9.74 8.98
CA GLU A 34 -3.68 -9.39 10.30
C GLU A 34 -3.65 -7.87 10.51
N GLY A 35 -4.81 -7.30 10.88
CA GLY A 35 -4.97 -5.86 11.07
C GLY A 35 -5.22 -5.06 9.79
N TRP A 36 -5.45 -5.72 8.65
CA TRP A 36 -5.91 -5.06 7.44
C TRP A 36 -7.45 -5.02 7.42
N ASP A 37 -8.01 -3.90 6.97
CA ASP A 37 -9.44 -3.76 6.75
C ASP A 37 -9.81 -4.09 5.31
N PHE A 38 -10.82 -4.93 5.10
CA PHE A 38 -11.31 -5.28 3.76
C PHE A 38 -12.60 -4.52 3.45
N PHE A 39 -12.63 -3.87 2.30
CA PHE A 39 -13.90 -3.34 1.80
C PHE A 39 -14.80 -4.46 1.29
N ASP A 40 -16.03 -4.48 1.76
CA ASP A 40 -17.06 -5.38 1.27
C ASP A 40 -18.13 -4.59 0.52
N GLY A 41 -18.19 -4.79 -0.81
CA GLY A 41 -19.19 -4.17 -1.66
C GLY A 41 -18.67 -3.64 -3.00
N PHE A 42 -19.56 -2.96 -3.72
CA PHE A 42 -19.26 -2.38 -5.03
C PHE A 42 -18.39 -1.13 -4.92
N ASP A 43 -17.56 -0.91 -5.94
CA ASP A 43 -16.77 0.32 -6.03
C ASP A 43 -17.65 1.57 -6.22
N ASN A 44 -17.88 2.27 -5.11
CA ASN A 44 -18.60 3.54 -5.06
C ASN A 44 -17.69 4.78 -5.18
N THR A 45 -16.37 4.59 -5.30
CA THR A 45 -15.38 5.67 -5.32
C THR A 45 -14.89 6.00 -6.72
N THR A 46 -14.66 4.98 -7.55
CA THR A 46 -14.20 5.13 -8.93
C THR A 46 -15.13 4.48 -9.95
N ASN A 47 -16.26 3.93 -9.49
CA ASN A 47 -17.29 3.31 -10.32
C ASN A 47 -16.78 2.17 -11.23
N GLY A 48 -15.78 1.42 -10.77
CA GLY A 48 -15.23 0.26 -11.45
C GLY A 48 -16.20 -0.92 -11.55
N ASP A 49 -15.92 -1.83 -12.50
CA ASP A 49 -16.72 -3.05 -12.70
C ASP A 49 -16.26 -4.20 -11.78
N VAL A 50 -16.29 -3.91 -10.47
CA VAL A 50 -15.69 -4.75 -9.44
C VAL A 50 -16.61 -4.93 -8.24
N ASN A 51 -16.61 -6.14 -7.69
CA ASN A 51 -17.22 -6.47 -6.41
C ASN A 51 -16.09 -6.79 -5.43
N PHE A 52 -15.87 -5.93 -4.43
CA PHE A 52 -14.87 -6.18 -3.41
C PHE A 52 -15.43 -7.10 -2.34
N LEU A 53 -14.65 -8.12 -1.98
CA LEU A 53 -15.05 -9.13 -1.02
C LEU A 53 -14.60 -8.78 0.40
N SER A 54 -15.37 -9.26 1.38
CA SER A 54 -14.94 -9.38 2.78
C SER A 54 -13.62 -10.19 2.88
N GLU A 55 -12.88 -10.03 3.97
CA GLU A 55 -11.64 -10.81 4.20
C GLU A 55 -11.91 -12.33 4.18
N ALA A 56 -13.00 -12.77 4.79
CA ALA A 56 -13.38 -14.18 4.85
C ALA A 56 -13.68 -14.74 3.46
N ASP A 57 -14.44 -14.01 2.64
CA ASP A 57 -14.77 -14.43 1.27
C ASP A 57 -13.55 -14.36 0.35
N ALA A 58 -12.64 -13.41 0.59
CA ALA A 58 -11.37 -13.30 -0.11
C ALA A 58 -10.43 -14.48 0.19
N ASP A 59 -10.32 -14.94 1.43
CA ASP A 59 -9.55 -16.16 1.75
C ASP A 59 -10.19 -17.42 1.17
N ALA A 60 -11.52 -17.55 1.30
CA ALA A 60 -12.28 -18.68 0.76
C ALA A 60 -12.14 -18.78 -0.76
N SER A 61 -12.16 -17.62 -1.45
CA SER A 61 -11.99 -17.51 -2.90
C SER A 61 -10.52 -17.48 -3.34
N LYS A 62 -9.57 -17.57 -2.41
CA LYS A 62 -8.12 -17.48 -2.66
C LYS A 62 -7.73 -16.24 -3.46
N LEU A 63 -8.33 -15.10 -3.12
CA LEU A 63 -7.97 -13.77 -3.60
C LEU A 63 -6.90 -13.10 -2.73
N THR A 64 -6.89 -13.43 -1.44
CA THR A 64 -5.81 -13.08 -0.50
C THR A 64 -5.36 -14.30 0.28
N PHE A 65 -4.05 -14.54 0.31
CA PHE A 65 -3.45 -15.62 1.09
C PHE A 65 -1.92 -15.47 1.13
N VAL A 66 -1.27 -16.18 2.04
CA VAL A 66 0.18 -16.36 2.02
C VAL A 66 0.47 -17.73 1.43
N ASN A 67 1.28 -17.79 0.36
CA ASN A 67 1.60 -19.07 -0.26
C ASN A 67 2.68 -19.84 0.52
N ASP A 68 2.93 -21.09 0.15
CA ASP A 68 3.91 -21.96 0.83
C ASP A 68 5.36 -21.42 0.77
N ALA A 69 5.64 -20.50 -0.15
CA ALA A 69 6.93 -19.80 -0.25
C ALA A 69 7.01 -18.54 0.65
N GLY A 70 6.02 -18.32 1.52
CA GLY A 70 5.95 -17.18 2.44
C GLY A 70 5.64 -15.84 1.78
N ARG A 71 5.06 -15.84 0.58
CA ARG A 71 4.71 -14.61 -0.15
C ARG A 71 3.24 -14.28 0.06
N ALA A 72 2.95 -13.05 0.48
CA ALA A 72 1.60 -12.52 0.46
C ALA A 72 1.13 -12.34 -0.98
N ILE A 73 -0.03 -12.91 -1.29
CA ILE A 73 -0.67 -12.84 -2.60
C ILE A 73 -1.95 -12.02 -2.45
N ILE A 74 -2.09 -11.01 -3.31
CA ILE A 74 -3.30 -10.24 -3.50
C ILE A 74 -3.62 -10.33 -4.99
N LYS A 75 -4.75 -10.91 -5.34
CA LYS A 75 -5.14 -11.15 -6.74
C LYS A 75 -6.64 -10.95 -6.95
N VAL A 76 -6.98 -10.74 -8.22
CA VAL A 76 -8.38 -10.71 -8.69
C VAL A 76 -8.86 -12.12 -9.01
N ASP A 77 -10.18 -12.32 -9.06
CA ASP A 77 -10.74 -13.53 -9.63
C ASP A 77 -10.37 -13.61 -11.11
N ASN A 78 -9.61 -14.64 -11.47
CA ASN A 78 -9.15 -14.92 -12.83
C ASN A 78 -9.62 -16.29 -13.34
N THR A 79 -10.66 -16.84 -12.73
CA THR A 79 -11.16 -18.20 -13.01
C THR A 79 -12.62 -18.22 -13.45
N THR A 80 -13.42 -17.25 -12.99
CA THR A 80 -14.85 -17.21 -13.33
C THR A 80 -15.13 -16.39 -14.58
N PHE A 81 -16.13 -16.86 -15.32
CA PHE A 81 -16.85 -16.04 -16.29
C PHE A 81 -17.74 -15.06 -15.53
N VAL A 82 -17.74 -13.80 -15.96
CA VAL A 82 -18.60 -12.76 -15.38
C VAL A 82 -19.78 -12.54 -16.33
N PRO A 83 -21.01 -12.94 -15.94
CA PRO A 83 -22.19 -12.66 -16.73
C PRO A 83 -22.39 -11.17 -16.98
N PHE A 84 -23.06 -10.84 -18.08
CA PHE A 84 -23.44 -9.46 -18.36
C PHE A 84 -24.20 -8.85 -17.17
N ASN A 85 -23.87 -7.61 -16.84
CA ASN A 85 -24.42 -6.85 -15.70
C ASN A 85 -24.02 -7.34 -14.29
N LEU A 86 -23.11 -8.32 -14.18
CA LEU A 86 -22.43 -8.67 -12.93
C LEU A 86 -20.99 -8.15 -12.91
N LYS A 87 -20.39 -8.13 -11.71
CA LYS A 87 -19.06 -7.56 -11.45
C LYS A 87 -18.05 -8.65 -11.10
N ARG A 88 -16.79 -8.44 -11.46
CA ARG A 88 -15.70 -9.38 -11.12
C ARG A 88 -15.33 -9.24 -9.65
N ASN A 89 -15.17 -10.37 -8.97
CA ASN A 89 -14.68 -10.37 -7.59
C ASN A 89 -13.22 -9.91 -7.52
N SER A 90 -12.95 -9.03 -6.57
CA SER A 90 -11.61 -8.52 -6.25
C SER A 90 -11.53 -8.21 -4.76
N VAL A 91 -10.42 -7.62 -4.33
CA VAL A 91 -10.17 -7.22 -2.94
C VAL A 91 -9.64 -5.79 -2.90
N SER A 92 -9.93 -5.09 -1.81
CA SER A 92 -9.37 -3.77 -1.51
C SER A 92 -8.91 -3.74 -0.05
N PRO A 93 -7.79 -4.41 0.29
CA PRO A 93 -7.23 -4.41 1.64
C PRO A 93 -6.65 -3.03 1.98
N ARG A 94 -6.86 -2.58 3.21
CA ARG A 94 -6.47 -1.24 3.69
C ARG A 94 -5.76 -1.31 5.04
N LEU A 95 -4.92 -0.31 5.30
CA LEU A 95 -4.27 -0.04 6.59
C LEU A 95 -4.82 1.24 7.20
#